data_AF-A0A818CMS2-F1
#
_entry.id   AF-A0A818CMS2-F1
#
_cell.length_a   1.000
_cell.length_b   1.000
_cell.length_c   1.000
_cell.angle_alpha   90.00
_cell.angle_beta   90.00
_cell.angle_gamma   90.00
#
_symmetry.space_group_name_H-M   'P 1'
#
loop_
_entity.id
_entity.type
_entity.pdbx_description
1 polymer ?
#
loop_
_entity_poly.entity_id
_entity_poly.type
_entity_poly.pdbx_seq_one_letter_code
_entity_poly.pdbx_strand_id
1 'polypeptide(L)'
;MVRRIAIEKDNRFVNDHVLELHMINRTPISGYEDAPVMPLEEAVERVAQFYYGVVNDADRAKDKCRKNTALTLNESAAIYLYTMTTPFYSALNRALRSENPQAIYPWFPFLKLLITGLNKLESCST
;
A
#
# COMPACT_ATOMS: atom_id res chain seq x y z
N MET A 1 61.15 -1.53 15.20
CA MET A 1 60.05 -2.44 15.62
C MET A 1 58.88 -1.58 16.08
N VAL A 2 57.93 -1.24 15.21
CA VAL A 2 56.73 -0.46 15.56
C VAL A 2 55.52 -1.26 15.11
N ARG A 3 54.75 -1.82 16.06
CA ARG A 3 53.52 -2.54 15.77
C ARG A 3 52.43 -1.50 15.45
N ARG A 4 51.94 -1.49 14.21
CA ARG A 4 50.64 -0.91 13.87
C ARG A 4 49.58 -1.87 14.41
N ILE A 5 48.70 -1.40 15.29
CA ILE A 5 47.44 -2.08 15.59
C ILE A 5 46.35 -1.26 14.94
N ALA A 6 45.80 -1.79 13.85
CA ALA A 6 44.51 -1.38 13.34
C ALA A 6 43.46 -1.75 14.39
N ILE A 7 42.69 -0.77 14.86
CA ILE A 7 41.46 -1.01 15.61
C ILE A 7 40.32 -0.58 14.70
N GLU A 8 40.02 -1.43 13.73
CA GLU A 8 38.79 -1.38 12.97
C GLU A 8 37.75 -2.19 13.76
N LYS A 9 37.24 -1.62 14.86
CA LYS A 9 36.18 -2.23 15.67
C LYS A 9 34.82 -1.89 15.07
N ASP A 10 34.48 -2.66 14.04
CA ASP A 10 33.29 -3.51 14.07
C ASP A 10 31.95 -2.84 14.43
N ASN A 11 31.49 -1.94 13.57
CA ASN A 11 30.11 -1.41 13.59
C ASN A 11 29.07 -2.38 12.98
N ARG A 12 29.44 -3.62 12.64
CA ARG A 12 28.57 -4.56 11.92
C ARG A 12 27.52 -5.19 12.83
N PHE A 13 27.90 -5.58 14.04
CA PHE A 13 27.01 -6.28 14.98
C PHE A 13 25.88 -5.42 15.53
N VAL A 14 26.08 -4.11 15.66
CA VAL A 14 25.04 -3.17 16.13
C VAL A 14 23.99 -2.93 15.04
N ASN A 15 24.40 -2.92 13.77
CA ASN A 15 23.51 -2.55 12.67
C ASN A 15 22.50 -3.66 12.35
N ASP A 16 22.93 -4.92 12.37
CA ASP A 16 22.06 -6.07 12.07
C ASP A 16 20.89 -6.17 13.08
N HIS A 17 21.17 -5.96 14.37
CA HIS A 17 20.14 -6.01 15.41
C HIS A 17 19.14 -4.85 15.30
N VAL A 18 19.61 -3.66 14.89
CA VAL A 18 18.75 -2.50 14.64
C VAL A 18 17.88 -2.74 13.40
N LEU A 19 18.43 -3.33 12.34
CA LEU A 19 17.68 -3.69 11.14
C LEU A 19 16.61 -4.74 11.44
N GLU A 20 16.94 -5.78 12.22
CA GLU A 20 15.98 -6.79 12.68
C GLU A 20 14.86 -6.17 13.53
N LEU A 21 15.18 -5.28 14.48
CA LEU A 21 14.18 -4.58 15.28
C LEU A 21 13.26 -3.70 14.42
N HIS A 22 13.79 -3.00 13.41
CA HIS A 22 12.98 -2.24 12.46
C HIS A 22 12.10 -3.15 11.59
N MET A 23 12.57 -4.35 11.23
CA MET A 23 11.78 -5.32 10.48
C MET A 23 10.67 -5.95 11.32
N ILE A 24 10.91 -6.22 12.60
CA ILE A 24 9.90 -6.74 13.54
C ILE A 24 8.80 -5.71 13.80
N ASN A 25 9.12 -4.42 13.76
CA ASN A 25 8.18 -3.33 14.05
C ASN A 25 7.40 -2.83 12.83
N ARG A 26 7.64 -3.40 11.64
CA ARG A 26 6.90 -3.05 10.43
C ARG A 26 5.66 -3.92 10.30
N THR A 27 4.51 -3.28 10.08
CA THR A 27 3.26 -3.99 9.80
C THR A 27 3.42 -4.79 8.49
N PRO A 28 2.68 -5.89 8.27
CA PRO A 28 2.79 -6.71 7.06
C PRO A 28 2.58 -5.96 5.73
N ILE A 29 2.04 -4.74 5.78
CA ILE A 29 1.77 -3.89 4.63
C ILE A 29 2.75 -2.72 4.50
N SER A 30 3.75 -2.59 5.37
CA SER A 30 4.70 -1.49 5.37
C SER A 30 5.36 -1.29 4.00
N GLY A 31 5.55 -0.03 3.60
CA GLY A 31 6.11 0.35 2.30
C GLY A 31 5.06 0.87 1.31
N TYR A 32 3.77 0.65 1.56
CA TYR A 32 2.72 1.33 0.78
C TYR A 32 2.73 2.84 1.04
N GLU A 33 3.21 3.29 2.20
CA GLU A 33 3.27 4.70 2.58
C GLU A 33 4.16 5.51 1.65
N ASP A 34 5.22 4.90 1.12
CA ASP A 34 6.21 5.50 0.23
C ASP A 34 5.70 5.64 -1.22
N ALA A 35 4.60 4.96 -1.57
CA ALA A 35 4.00 5.13 -2.88
C ALA A 35 3.41 6.55 -3.04
N PRO A 36 3.54 7.17 -4.22
CA PRO A 36 2.88 8.44 -4.48
C PRO A 36 1.36 8.24 -4.58
N VAL A 37 0.60 9.25 -4.17
CA VAL A 37 -0.84 9.29 -4.44
C VAL A 37 -1.03 9.60 -5.94
N MET A 38 -1.74 8.73 -6.65
CA MET A 38 -1.95 8.82 -8.10
C MET A 38 -3.44 8.64 -8.45
N PRO A 39 -3.87 8.96 -9.69
CA PRO A 39 -5.22 8.67 -10.17
C PRO A 39 -5.60 7.19 -10.05
N LEU A 40 -6.90 6.89 -9.98
CA LEU A 40 -7.37 5.53 -9.73
C LEU A 40 -6.91 4.56 -10.82
N GLU A 41 -6.93 4.99 -12.07
CA GLU A 41 -6.50 4.20 -13.22
C GLU A 41 -5.04 3.75 -13.09
N GLU A 42 -4.14 4.69 -12.83
CA GLU A 42 -2.71 4.44 -12.58
C GLU A 42 -2.51 3.54 -11.35
N ALA A 43 -3.29 3.78 -10.29
CA ALA A 43 -3.19 3.05 -9.03
C ALA A 43 -3.53 1.56 -9.18
N VAL A 44 -4.35 1.19 -10.18
CA VAL A 44 -4.75 -0.20 -10.44
C VAL A 44 -3.97 -0.87 -11.57
N GLU A 45 -3.15 -0.14 -12.33
CA GLU A 45 -2.44 -0.66 -13.52
C GLU A 45 -1.64 -1.93 -13.23
N ARG A 46 -0.88 -1.96 -12.13
CA ARG A 46 -0.05 -3.12 -11.77
C ARG A 46 -0.90 -4.34 -11.41
N VAL A 47 -2.06 -4.13 -10.81
CA VAL A 47 -3.00 -5.20 -10.44
C VAL A 47 -3.76 -5.69 -11.67
N ALA A 48 -4.10 -4.80 -12.60
CA ALA A 48 -4.79 -5.12 -13.84
C ALA A 48 -4.03 -6.10 -14.74
N GLN A 49 -2.70 -6.23 -14.57
CA GLN A 49 -1.89 -7.24 -15.25
C GLN A 49 -2.21 -8.68 -14.80
N PHE A 50 -2.75 -8.85 -13.59
CA PHE A 50 -3.01 -10.16 -12.98
C PHE A 50 -4.50 -10.48 -12.87
N TYR A 51 -5.36 -9.47 -12.83
CA TYR A 51 -6.78 -9.62 -12.60
C TYR A 51 -7.59 -8.99 -13.74
N TYR A 52 -8.39 -9.80 -14.41
CA TYR A 52 -9.26 -9.35 -15.49
C TYR A 52 -10.36 -8.42 -14.98
N GLY A 53 -10.68 -7.39 -15.76
CA GLY A 53 -11.80 -6.48 -15.50
C GLY A 53 -11.51 -5.34 -14.52
N VAL A 54 -10.33 -5.30 -13.91
CA VAL A 54 -9.96 -4.28 -12.91
C VAL A 54 -10.07 -2.85 -13.45
N VAL A 55 -9.62 -2.61 -14.69
CA VAL A 55 -9.71 -1.28 -15.32
C VAL A 55 -11.18 -0.87 -15.51
N ASN A 56 -12.01 -1.76 -16.05
CA ASN A 56 -13.44 -1.49 -16.23
C ASN A 56 -14.17 -1.26 -14.89
N ASP A 57 -13.77 -2.00 -13.84
CA ASP A 57 -14.32 -1.82 -12.51
C ASP A 57 -13.91 -0.46 -11.91
N ALA A 58 -12.67 -0.02 -12.15
CA ALA A 58 -12.18 1.31 -11.76
C ALA A 58 -12.92 2.44 -12.48
N ASP A 59 -13.12 2.32 -13.79
CA ASP A 59 -13.91 3.28 -14.58
C ASP A 59 -15.35 3.35 -14.05
N ARG A 60 -15.98 2.19 -13.85
CA ARG A 60 -17.33 2.13 -13.27
C ARG A 60 -17.39 2.71 -11.87
N ALA A 61 -16.33 2.57 -11.06
CA ALA A 61 -16.26 3.20 -9.74
C ALA A 61 -16.21 4.72 -9.85
N LYS A 62 -15.43 5.28 -10.79
CA LYS A 62 -15.39 6.72 -11.04
C LYS A 62 -16.73 7.26 -11.52
N ASP A 63 -17.41 6.56 -12.43
CA ASP A 63 -18.73 6.96 -12.94
C ASP A 63 -19.81 7.02 -11.84
N LYS A 64 -19.65 6.21 -10.80
CA LYS A 64 -20.57 6.19 -9.64
C LYS A 64 -20.24 7.22 -8.58
N CYS A 65 -19.04 7.77 -8.61
CA CYS A 65 -18.59 8.74 -7.63
C CYS A 65 -18.74 10.17 -8.13
N ARG A 66 -18.92 11.09 -7.18
CA ARG A 66 -18.83 12.53 -7.43
C ARG A 66 -17.77 13.10 -6.51
N LYS A 67 -17.11 14.17 -6.96
CA LYS A 67 -16.21 14.94 -6.11
C LYS A 67 -16.99 15.47 -4.91
N ASN A 68 -16.44 15.32 -3.71
CA ASN A 68 -16.98 15.86 -2.48
C ASN A 68 -16.02 16.94 -1.94
N THR A 69 -16.44 17.71 -0.93
CA THR A 69 -15.60 18.67 -0.21
C THR A 69 -14.44 17.99 0.52
N ALA A 70 -14.67 16.80 1.09
CA ALA A 70 -13.67 16.07 1.87
C ALA A 70 -12.78 15.14 1.03
N LEU A 71 -13.31 14.57 -0.06
CA LEU A 71 -12.62 13.55 -0.87
C LEU A 71 -12.49 14.00 -2.34
N THR A 72 -11.32 13.73 -2.92
CA THR A 72 -11.17 13.80 -4.37
C THR A 72 -12.01 12.72 -5.07
N LEU A 73 -12.28 12.89 -6.36
CA LEU A 73 -12.99 11.87 -7.15
C LEU A 73 -12.27 10.51 -7.09
N ASN A 74 -10.94 10.50 -7.18
CA ASN A 74 -10.14 9.28 -7.16
C ASN A 74 -10.18 8.57 -5.81
N GLU A 75 -10.15 9.33 -4.69
CA GLU A 75 -10.25 8.76 -3.35
C GLU A 75 -11.65 8.16 -3.11
N SER A 76 -12.71 8.87 -3.47
CA SER A 76 -14.08 8.34 -3.42
C SER A 76 -14.23 7.09 -4.27
N ALA A 77 -13.70 7.11 -5.50
CA ALA A 77 -13.76 5.98 -6.41
C ALA A 77 -12.94 4.78 -5.92
N ALA A 78 -11.80 4.99 -5.26
CA ALA A 78 -11.03 3.90 -4.64
C ALA A 78 -11.80 3.21 -3.52
N ILE A 79 -12.47 4.00 -2.64
CA ILE A 79 -13.33 3.46 -1.58
C ILE A 79 -14.51 2.71 -2.21
N TYR A 80 -15.16 3.29 -3.23
CA TYR A 80 -16.26 2.64 -3.92
C TYR A 80 -15.82 1.32 -4.57
N LEU A 81 -14.72 1.32 -5.32
CA LEU A 81 -14.13 0.13 -5.95
C LEU A 81 -13.87 -1.00 -4.94
N TYR A 82 -13.33 -0.65 -3.76
CA TYR A 82 -13.11 -1.60 -2.68
C TYR A 82 -14.40 -2.26 -2.17
N THR A 83 -15.55 -1.61 -2.31
CA THR A 83 -16.86 -2.12 -1.84
C THR A 83 -17.75 -2.70 -2.95
N MET A 84 -17.34 -2.57 -4.21
CA MET A 84 -18.09 -3.13 -5.34
C MET A 84 -18.16 -4.66 -5.25
N THR A 85 -19.31 -5.22 -5.64
CA THR A 85 -19.52 -6.68 -5.78
C THR A 85 -18.78 -7.23 -6.99
N THR A 86 -17.46 -7.18 -6.94
CA THR A 86 -16.50 -7.66 -7.94
C THR A 86 -15.43 -8.49 -7.24
N PRO A 87 -14.65 -9.30 -7.98
CA PRO A 87 -13.53 -10.02 -7.38
C PRO A 87 -12.44 -9.12 -6.75
N PHE A 88 -12.38 -7.82 -7.11
CA PHE A 88 -11.32 -6.89 -6.70
C PHE A 88 -11.07 -6.88 -5.18
N TYR A 89 -12.13 -6.67 -4.39
CA TYR A 89 -12.06 -6.68 -2.92
C TYR A 89 -11.46 -7.99 -2.38
N SER A 90 -11.94 -9.13 -2.90
CA SER A 90 -11.51 -10.44 -2.43
C SER A 90 -10.07 -10.77 -2.84
N ALA A 91 -9.64 -10.28 -4.01
CA ALA A 91 -8.27 -10.41 -4.49
C ALA A 91 -7.30 -9.60 -3.61
N LEU A 92 -7.60 -8.33 -3.31
CA LEU A 92 -6.81 -7.51 -2.40
C LEU A 92 -6.71 -8.17 -1.02
N ASN A 93 -7.86 -8.59 -0.47
CA ASN A 93 -7.91 -9.24 0.84
C ASN A 93 -7.13 -10.55 0.93
N ARG A 94 -7.01 -11.27 -0.18
CA ARG A 94 -6.17 -12.46 -0.28
C ARG A 94 -4.69 -12.09 -0.29
N ALA A 95 -4.30 -11.07 -1.05
CA ALA A 95 -2.93 -10.57 -1.08
C ALA A 95 -2.47 -10.09 0.31
N LEU A 96 -3.34 -9.36 1.03
CA LEU A 96 -3.10 -8.87 2.39
C LEU A 96 -2.90 -9.99 3.43
N ARG A 97 -3.49 -11.16 3.22
CA ARG A 97 -3.40 -12.33 4.11
C ARG A 97 -2.39 -13.38 3.61
N SER A 98 -1.69 -13.09 2.51
CA SER A 98 -0.74 -14.03 1.94
C SER A 98 0.50 -14.14 2.82
N GLU A 99 1.00 -15.36 3.01
CA GLU A 99 2.32 -15.59 3.60
C GLU A 99 3.46 -15.11 2.70
N ASN A 100 3.19 -14.86 1.41
CA ASN A 100 4.15 -14.29 0.47
C ASN A 100 4.12 -12.75 0.54
N PRO A 101 5.15 -12.07 1.08
CA PRO A 101 5.17 -10.61 1.19
C PRO A 101 5.17 -9.90 -0.16
N GLN A 102 5.61 -10.56 -1.24
CA GLN A 102 5.61 -9.98 -2.58
C GLN A 102 4.20 -9.86 -3.17
N ALA A 103 3.24 -10.63 -2.66
CA ALA A 103 1.87 -10.65 -3.19
C ALA A 103 1.17 -9.30 -3.03
N ILE A 104 1.56 -8.48 -2.04
CA ILE A 104 0.93 -7.19 -1.78
C ILE A 104 1.56 -6.03 -2.56
N TYR A 105 2.78 -6.17 -3.07
CA TYR A 105 3.50 -5.06 -3.73
C TYR A 105 2.79 -4.46 -4.94
N PRO A 106 2.12 -5.24 -5.83
CA PRO A 106 1.35 -4.66 -6.92
C PRO A 106 0.20 -3.75 -6.43
N TRP A 107 -0.28 -3.97 -5.21
CA TRP A 107 -1.41 -3.25 -4.62
C TRP A 107 -1.03 -1.97 -3.89
N PHE A 108 0.27 -1.70 -3.66
CA PHE A 108 0.72 -0.53 -2.91
C PHE A 108 0.18 0.80 -3.45
N PRO A 109 0.18 1.06 -4.78
CA PRO A 109 -0.43 2.29 -5.31
C PRO A 109 -1.92 2.42 -4.98
N PHE A 110 -2.69 1.33 -5.13
CA PHE A 110 -4.11 1.31 -4.76
C PHE A 110 -4.32 1.50 -3.25
N LEU A 111 -3.55 0.81 -2.41
CA LEU A 111 -3.61 0.94 -0.95
C LEU A 111 -3.30 2.37 -0.52
N LYS A 112 -2.30 3.00 -1.13
CA LYS A 112 -1.97 4.40 -0.87
C LYS A 112 -3.16 5.30 -1.15
N LEU A 113 -3.81 5.16 -2.31
CA LEU A 113 -4.97 5.96 -2.67
C LEU A 113 -6.17 5.70 -1.74
N LEU A 114 -6.48 4.43 -1.48
CA LEU A 114 -7.58 4.01 -0.60
C LEU A 114 -7.40 4.56 0.82
N ILE A 115 -6.25 4.32 1.44
CA ILE A 115 -5.98 4.72 2.83
C ILE A 115 -5.90 6.25 2.93
N THR A 116 -5.36 6.94 1.92
CA THR A 116 -5.39 8.41 1.86
C THR A 116 -6.82 8.95 1.90
N GLY A 117 -7.75 8.32 1.17
CA GLY A 117 -9.18 8.66 1.21
C GLY A 117 -9.80 8.36 2.58
N LEU A 118 -9.57 7.15 3.11
CA LEU A 118 -10.12 6.74 4.41
C LEU A 118 -9.65 7.64 5.56
N ASN A 119 -8.40 8.09 5.56
CA ASN A 119 -7.85 8.98 6.59
C ASN A 119 -8.49 10.38 6.61
N LYS A 120 -9.21 10.77 5.55
CA LYS A 120 -9.96 12.03 5.50
C LYS A 120 -11.39 11.90 6.01
N LEU A 121 -11.86 10.68 6.25
CA LEU A 121 -13.19 10.44 6.80
C LEU A 121 -13.15 10.69 8.31
N GLU A 122 -14.16 11.39 8.81
CA GLU A 122 -14.34 11.54 10.25
C GLU A 122 -14.59 10.15 10.86
N SER A 123 -13.92 9.87 11.98
CA SER A 123 -14.26 8.69 12.76
C SER A 123 -15.68 8.86 13.29
N CYS A 124 -16.52 7.83 13.18
CA CYS A 124 -17.80 7.84 13.85
C CYS A 124 -17.55 8.01 15.35
N SER A 125 -17.82 9.20 15.89
CA SER A 125 -17.89 9.42 17.34
C SER A 125 -19.11 8.66 17.84
N THR A 126 -18.86 7.49 18.43
CA THR A 126 -19.87 6.69 19.16
C THR A 126 -20.29 7.36 20.45
#